data_AF-A0A4R3ST18-F1
#
_entry.id   AF-A0A4R3ST18-F1
#
_cell.length_a   1.000
_cell.length_b   1.000
_cell.length_c   1.000
_cell.angle_alpha   90.00
_cell.angle_beta   90.00
_cell.angle_gamma   90.00
#
_symmetry.space_group_name_H-M   'P 1'
#
loop_
_entity.id
_entity.type
_entity.pdbx_description
1 polymer ?
#
loop_
_entity_poly.entity_id
_entity_poly.type
_entity_poly.pdbx_seq_one_letter_code
_entity_poly.pdbx_strand_id
1 'polypeptide(L)' 'HVAQNANGRRSAIDGRTTRHPGYAVSQRIRKRIEEVFGWAKTSGNLRKTRHRGQARVGWNFTLTAAAYNLIRLPKLLVAA' A
#
# COMPACT_ATOMS: atom_id res chain seq x y z
N HIS A 1 3.36 -0.73 -11.90
CA HIS A 1 4.16 -1.37 -10.84
C HIS A 1 4.24 -2.87 -11.15
N VAL A 2 5.43 -3.49 -11.12
CA VAL A 2 5.62 -4.86 -11.62
C VAL A 2 6.46 -5.68 -10.64
N ALA A 3 6.10 -6.94 -10.41
CA ALA A 3 6.74 -7.82 -9.44
C ALA A 3 7.08 -9.17 -10.10
N GLN A 4 8.21 -9.77 -9.71
CA GLN A 4 8.58 -11.12 -10.08
C GLN A 4 7.71 -12.08 -9.29
N ASN A 5 7.22 -13.11 -9.98
CA ASN A 5 6.56 -14.21 -9.32
C ASN A 5 7.62 -15.17 -8.78
N ALA A 6 7.65 -15.35 -7.45
CA ALA A 6 8.55 -16.27 -6.77
C ALA A 6 7.84 -17.57 -6.32
N ASN A 7 6.54 -17.72 -6.59
CA ASN A 7 5.69 -18.80 -6.08
C ASN A 7 5.51 -19.93 -7.12
N GLY A 8 6.59 -20.29 -7.82
CA GLY A 8 6.62 -21.45 -8.73
C GLY A 8 5.87 -21.30 -10.06
N ARG A 9 5.32 -20.12 -10.37
CA ARG A 9 4.73 -19.83 -11.69
C ARG A 9 5.68 -19.01 -12.55
N ARG A 10 5.64 -19.23 -13.87
CA ARG A 10 6.44 -18.45 -14.83
C ARG A 10 6.20 -16.95 -14.64
N SER A 11 7.28 -16.19 -14.53
CA SER A 11 7.24 -14.73 -14.45
C SER A 11 7.85 -14.12 -15.70
N ALA A 12 7.22 -13.06 -16.23
CA ALA A 12 7.82 -12.21 -17.26
C ALA A 12 8.96 -11.33 -16.70
N ILE A 13 9.11 -11.27 -15.39
CA ILE A 13 10.17 -10.51 -14.71
C ILE A 13 11.28 -11.48 -14.34
N ASP A 14 12.44 -11.25 -14.92
CA ASP A 14 13.65 -12.06 -14.76
C ASP A 14 14.72 -11.33 -13.93
N GLY A 15 15.87 -12.00 -13.78
CA GLY A 15 17.01 -11.49 -13.02
C GLY A 15 17.57 -10.16 -13.53
N ARG A 16 17.36 -9.79 -14.80
CA ARG A 16 17.84 -8.51 -15.34
C ARG A 16 17.14 -7.33 -14.70
N THR A 17 15.85 -7.51 -14.36
CA THR A 17 15.07 -6.48 -13.66
C THR A 17 15.28 -6.54 -12.15
N THR A 18 15.36 -7.74 -11.57
CA THR A 18 15.42 -7.89 -10.11
C THR A 18 16.82 -7.70 -9.49
N ARG A 19 17.90 -7.77 -10.29
CA ARG A 19 19.28 -7.54 -9.82
C ARG A 19 19.54 -6.13 -9.31
N HIS A 20 18.77 -5.15 -9.74
CA HIS A 20 19.03 -3.75 -9.41
C HIS A 20 18.58 -3.47 -7.96
N PRO A 21 19.41 -2.80 -7.13
CA PRO A 21 19.03 -2.46 -5.74
C PRO A 21 17.70 -1.72 -5.63
N GLY A 22 17.39 -0.86 -6.62
CA GLY A 22 16.12 -0.13 -6.69
C GLY A 22 14.88 -1.04 -6.79
N TYR A 23 15.01 -2.24 -7.36
CA TYR A 23 13.93 -3.21 -7.40
C TYR A 23 13.51 -3.65 -5.99
N ALA A 24 14.48 -3.99 -5.14
CA ALA A 24 14.21 -4.39 -3.76
C ALA A 24 13.58 -3.26 -2.93
N VAL A 25 14.02 -2.02 -3.14
CA VAL A 25 13.42 -0.83 -2.50
C VAL A 25 11.98 -0.62 -2.96
N SER A 26 11.74 -0.69 -4.27
CA SER A 26 10.40 -0.59 -4.86
C SER A 26 9.44 -1.65 -4.30
N GLN A 27 9.90 -2.90 -4.17
CA GLN A 27 9.08 -3.98 -3.61
C GLN A 27 8.71 -3.74 -2.14
N ARG A 28 9.62 -3.19 -1.32
CA ARG A 28 9.31 -2.79 0.07
C ARG A 28 8.30 -1.65 0.13
N ILE A 29 8.47 -0.61 -0.68
CA ILE A 29 7.55 0.53 -0.75
C ILE A 29 6.15 0.08 -1.21
N ARG A 30 6.10 -0.78 -2.24
CA ARG A 30 4.85 -1.39 -2.71
C ARG A 30 4.10 -2.06 -1.58
N LYS A 31 4.76 -2.90 -0.79
CA LYS A 31 4.11 -3.60 0.34
C LYS A 31 3.57 -2.65 1.39
N ARG A 32 4.31 -1.61 1.75
CA ARG A 32 3.86 -0.57 2.69
C ARG A 32 2.60 0.15 2.19
N ILE A 33 2.52 0.46 0.90
CA ILE A 33 1.35 1.12 0.31
C ILE A 33 0.15 0.16 0.20
N GLU A 34 0.39 -1.11 -0.14
CA GLU A 34 -0.66 -2.14 -0.19
C GLU A 34 -1.32 -2.36 1.18
N GLU A 35 -0.55 -2.34 2.27
CA GLU A 35 -1.07 -2.44 3.64
C GLU A 35 -2.03 -1.29 3.96
N VAL A 36 -1.66 -0.05 3.63
CA VAL A 36 -2.50 1.14 3.82
C VAL A 36 -3.83 0.97 3.07
N PHE A 37 -3.77 0.60 1.78
CA PHE A 37 -4.98 0.43 0.97
C PHE A 37 -5.83 -0.77 1.41
N GLY A 38 -5.20 -1.83 1.91
CA GLY A 38 -5.90 -2.96 2.51
C GLY A 38 -6.72 -2.51 3.71
N TRP A 39 -6.08 -1.82 4.65
CA TRP A 39 -6.72 -1.30 5.86
C TRP A 39 -7.82 -0.27 5.56
N ALA A 40 -7.55 0.67 4.66
CA ALA A 40 -8.53 1.66 4.20
C ALA A 40 -9.80 1.00 3.66
N LYS A 41 -9.66 -0.10 2.92
CA LYS A 41 -10.80 -0.85 2.38
C LYS A 41 -11.57 -1.59 3.46
N THR A 42 -10.89 -2.22 4.42
CA THR A 42 -11.53 -3.05 5.45
C THR A 42 -12.04 -2.23 6.63
N SER A 43 -11.17 -1.47 7.28
CA SER A 43 -11.46 -0.69 8.49
C SER A 43 -11.89 0.74 8.18
N GLY A 44 -11.32 1.36 7.14
CA GLY A 44 -11.73 2.70 6.67
C GLY A 44 -13.05 2.73 5.88
N ASN A 45 -13.71 1.58 5.73
CA ASN A 45 -14.99 1.42 5.02
C ASN A 45 -15.01 1.95 3.56
N LEU A 46 -13.83 2.12 2.94
CA LEU A 46 -13.73 2.58 1.54
C LEU A 46 -14.11 1.50 0.53
N ARG A 47 -14.16 0.23 0.93
CA ARG A 47 -14.71 -0.86 0.10
C ARG A 47 -16.22 -0.71 -0.13
N LYS A 48 -16.94 -0.14 0.85
CA LYS A 48 -18.39 0.12 0.81
C LYS A 48 -18.65 1.59 1.16
N THR A 49 -18.10 2.48 0.34
CA THR A 49 -18.21 3.94 0.58
C THR A 49 -19.68 4.35 0.71
N ARG A 50 -19.99 5.10 1.77
CA ARG A 50 -21.34 5.62 2.06
C ARG A 50 -21.58 7.01 1.48
N HIS A 51 -20.54 7.61 0.88
CA HIS A 51 -20.61 8.96 0.33
C HIS A 51 -20.66 8.92 -1.21
N ARG A 52 -21.36 9.90 -1.79
CA ARG A 52 -21.42 10.14 -3.24
C ARG A 52 -20.80 11.50 -3.57
N GLY A 53 -20.16 11.59 -4.73
CA GLY A 53 -19.47 12.79 -5.23
C GLY A 53 -17.99 12.85 -4.82
N GLN A 54 -17.15 13.34 -5.74
CA GLN A 54 -15.69 13.35 -5.58
C GLN A 54 -15.24 14.11 -4.33
N ALA A 55 -15.84 15.26 -4.02
CA ALA A 55 -15.47 16.06 -2.86
C ALA A 55 -15.65 15.30 -1.53
N ARG A 56 -16.82 14.65 -1.33
CA ARG A 56 -17.12 13.91 -0.10
C ARG A 56 -16.29 12.63 0.01
N VAL A 57 -16.13 11.91 -1.10
CA VAL A 57 -15.28 10.71 -1.14
C VAL A 57 -13.81 11.06 -0.91
N GLY A 58 -13.33 12.14 -1.52
CA GLY A 58 -11.96 12.64 -1.35
C GLY A 58 -11.66 13.05 0.09
N TRP A 59 -12.60 13.75 0.75
CA TRP A 59 -12.47 14.08 2.16
C TRP A 59 -12.36 12.83 3.05
N ASN A 60 -13.25 11.84 2.85
CA ASN A 60 -13.23 10.60 3.62
C ASN A 60 -11.94 9.79 3.37
N PHE A 61 -11.43 9.80 2.13
CA PHE A 61 -10.16 9.19 1.77
C PHE A 61 -8.99 9.83 2.52
N THR A 62 -8.89 11.16 2.51
CA THR A 62 -7.83 11.90 3.21
C THR A 62 -7.91 11.66 4.71
N LEU A 63 -9.09 11.71 5.32
CA LEU A 63 -9.28 11.41 6.73
C LEU A 63 -8.81 9.98 7.07
N THR A 64 -9.20 9.00 6.26
CA THR A 64 -8.80 7.59 6.45
C THR A 64 -7.28 7.42 6.36
N ALA A 65 -6.63 8.07 5.39
CA ALA A 65 -5.18 8.03 5.23
C ALA A 65 -4.46 8.69 6.42
N ALA A 66 -4.96 9.83 6.92
CA ALA A 66 -4.43 10.49 8.10
C ALA A 66 -4.56 9.60 9.36
N ALA A 67 -5.72 8.95 9.55
CA ALA A 67 -5.93 8.01 10.65
C ALA A 67 -4.95 6.82 10.58
N TYR A 68 -4.70 6.28 9.38
CA TYR A 68 -3.71 5.22 9.21
C TYR A 68 -2.30 5.66 9.59
N ASN A 69 -1.90 6.90 9.27
CA ASN A 69 -0.61 7.44 9.71
C ASN A 69 -0.49 7.41 11.24
N LEU A 70 -1.54 7.81 11.96
CA LEU A 70 -1.57 7.75 13.43
C LEU A 70 -1.42 6.32 13.97
N ILE A 71 -2.14 5.35 13.39
CA ILE A 71 -2.04 3.93 13.77
C ILE A 71 -0.62 3.39 13.53
N ARG A 72 0.05 3.89 12.49
CA ARG A 72 1.40 3.47 12.13
C ARG A 72 2.49 4.12 12.98
N LEU A 73 2.26 5.33 13.51
CA LEU A 73 3.25 6.11 14.27
C LEU A 73 3.93 5.32 15.41
N PRO A 74 3.23 4.60 16.30
CA PRO A 74 3.89 3.85 17.37
C PRO A 74 4.93 2.85 16.86
N LYS A 75 4.63 2.15 15.75
CA LYS A 75 5.58 1.21 15.13
C LYS A 75 6.79 1.91 14.54
N LEU A 76 6.63 3.15 14.06
CA LEU A 76 7.74 3.95 13.53
C LEU A 76 8.61 4.51 14.63
N LEU A 77 8.01 4.93 15.75
CA LEU A 77 8.74 5.45 16.91
C LEU A 77 9.57 4.37 17.61
N VAL A 78 9.09 3.12 17.64
CA VAL A 78 9.86 1.98 18.17
C VAL A 78 10.99 1.53 17.23
N ALA A 79 10.85 1.79 15.94
CA ALA A 79 11.85 1.41 14.94
C ALA A 79 12.94 2.47 14.71
N ALA A 80 12.79 3.65 15.34
CA ALA A 80 13.77 4.74 15.34
C ALA A 80 14.74 4.58 16.50
#